data_AF-A0A5N0EFS7-F1
#
_entry.id   AF-A0A5N0EFS7-F1
#
_cell.length_a   1.000
_cell.length_b   1.000
_cell.length_c   1.000
_cell.angle_alpha   90.00
_cell.angle_beta   90.00
_cell.angle_gamma   90.00
#
_symmetry.space_group_name_H-M   'P 1'
#
loop_
_entity.id
_entity.type
_entity.pdbx_description
1 polymer ?
#
loop_
_entity_poly.entity_id
_entity_poly.type
_entity_poly.pdbx_seq_one_letter_code
_entity_poly.pdbx_strand_id
1 'polypeptide(L)'
;MTTPRMDVAIRQPQDAQTLGTEAVTMRLLLDAADTDGTLSTLEVTMRQGADGASPHFHTTSDELFYVADGELQLLAGDKIVTVGAGGSVVVPKFMPHAFGAAPDSGARIMIALMPGVQRFEYFRLLDRIAKGESELSELAAAQEEFDNHFVDAPNWWAERNAHRR
;
A
#
# COMPACT_ATOMS: atom_id res chain seq x y z
N MET A 1 24.91 -21.86 19.53
CA MET A 1 23.51 -21.73 19.06
C MET A 1 23.57 -21.57 17.55
N THR A 2 23.03 -22.51 16.79
CA THR A 2 22.89 -22.40 15.34
C THR A 2 21.68 -21.53 15.05
N THR A 3 21.88 -20.36 14.45
CA THR A 3 20.77 -19.54 13.95
C THR A 3 19.93 -20.38 13.00
N PRO A 4 18.60 -20.51 13.18
CA PRO A 4 17.78 -21.23 12.23
C PRO A 4 17.98 -20.60 10.83
N ARG A 5 18.31 -21.44 9.85
CA ARG A 5 18.45 -21.01 8.47
C ARG A 5 17.05 -20.86 7.91
N MET A 6 16.68 -19.63 7.55
CA MET A 6 15.43 -19.40 6.83
C MET A 6 15.56 -19.91 5.40
N ASP A 7 14.52 -20.59 4.92
CA ASP A 7 14.40 -20.94 3.52
C ASP A 7 14.09 -19.70 2.69
N VAL A 8 14.37 -19.76 1.39
CA VAL A 8 14.07 -18.65 0.48
C VAL A 8 12.56 -18.53 0.27
N ALA A 9 12.01 -17.34 0.51
CA ALA A 9 10.64 -17.01 0.17
C ALA A 9 10.55 -16.69 -1.33
N ILE A 10 9.77 -17.48 -2.09
CA ILE A 10 9.61 -17.30 -3.53
C ILE A 10 8.12 -17.24 -3.87
N ARG A 11 7.70 -16.18 -4.56
CA ARG A 11 6.40 -16.10 -5.23
C ARG A 11 6.64 -15.95 -6.72
N GLN A 12 6.31 -16.98 -7.49
CA GLN A 12 6.40 -16.87 -8.94
C GLN A 12 5.27 -15.99 -9.48
N PRO A 13 5.47 -15.34 -10.64
CA PRO A 13 4.48 -14.45 -11.21
C PRO A 13 3.07 -15.03 -11.34
N GLN A 14 2.96 -16.30 -11.72
CA GLN A 14 1.70 -17.03 -11.90
C GLN A 14 1.02 -17.42 -10.58
N ASP A 15 1.76 -17.40 -9.47
CA ASP A 15 1.24 -17.76 -8.14
C ASP A 15 0.77 -16.52 -7.36
N ALA A 16 1.06 -15.31 -7.86
CA ALA A 16 0.68 -14.05 -7.23
C ALA A 16 -0.79 -13.71 -7.51
N GLN A 17 -1.59 -13.67 -6.44
CA GLN A 17 -2.98 -13.24 -6.53
C GLN A 17 -3.04 -11.74 -6.87
N THR A 18 -3.97 -11.35 -7.74
CA THR A 18 -4.28 -9.94 -8.02
C THR A 18 -5.71 -9.62 -7.58
N LEU A 19 -5.88 -8.54 -6.84
CA LEU A 19 -7.13 -8.05 -6.27
C LEU A 19 -7.39 -6.61 -6.72
N GLY A 20 -8.61 -6.11 -6.51
CA GLY A 20 -8.94 -4.70 -6.71
C GLY A 20 -9.96 -4.45 -7.81
N THR A 21 -9.90 -3.25 -8.39
CA THR A 21 -10.87 -2.73 -9.35
C THR A 21 -10.18 -2.45 -10.69
N GLU A 22 -10.93 -1.92 -11.67
CA GLU A 22 -10.32 -1.41 -12.89
C GLU A 22 -9.36 -0.24 -12.65
N ALA A 23 -9.63 0.61 -11.65
CA ALA A 23 -8.85 1.80 -11.39
C ALA A 23 -7.55 1.49 -10.64
N VAL A 24 -7.58 0.52 -9.74
CA VAL A 24 -6.44 0.13 -8.90
C VAL A 24 -6.42 -1.38 -8.71
N THR A 25 -5.28 -1.99 -8.98
CA THR A 25 -5.02 -3.41 -8.69
C THR A 25 -3.87 -3.58 -7.73
N MET A 26 -3.98 -4.59 -6.87
CA MET A 26 -2.96 -4.99 -5.91
C MET A 26 -2.55 -6.42 -6.22
N ARG A 27 -1.27 -6.61 -6.54
CA ARG A 27 -0.67 -7.92 -6.78
C ARG A 27 0.15 -8.35 -5.57
N LEU A 28 -0.30 -9.41 -4.92
CA LEU A 28 0.23 -9.91 -3.66
C LEU A 28 1.52 -10.71 -3.90
N LEU A 29 2.66 -10.20 -3.43
CA LEU A 29 3.98 -10.80 -3.69
C LEU A 29 4.40 -11.73 -2.54
N LEU A 30 4.76 -11.18 -1.39
CA LEU A 30 5.13 -11.94 -0.19
C LEU A 30 4.45 -11.32 1.03
N ASP A 31 3.87 -12.14 1.89
CA ASP A 31 3.31 -11.68 3.16
C ASP A 31 4.30 -11.89 4.32
N ALA A 32 4.00 -11.32 5.49
CA ALA A 32 4.81 -11.50 6.69
C ALA A 32 5.01 -13.00 7.05
N ALA A 33 3.99 -13.84 6.80
CA ALA A 33 4.08 -15.28 7.03
C ALA A 33 5.05 -16.00 6.06
N ASP A 34 5.27 -15.45 4.85
CA ASP A 34 6.22 -16.00 3.88
C ASP A 34 7.67 -15.69 4.28
N THR A 35 7.91 -14.67 5.13
CA THR A 35 9.23 -14.07 5.38
C THR A 35 9.65 -14.09 6.85
N ASP A 36 8.98 -14.89 7.69
CA ASP A 36 9.19 -14.93 9.15
C ASP A 36 9.06 -13.53 9.80
N GLY A 37 8.13 -12.73 9.30
CA GLY A 37 7.83 -11.39 9.79
C GLY A 37 8.86 -10.32 9.39
N THR A 38 9.85 -10.63 8.55
CA THR A 38 10.88 -9.64 8.17
C THR A 38 10.38 -8.62 7.14
N LEU A 39 9.45 -9.01 6.28
CA LEU A 39 8.96 -8.18 5.17
C LEU A 39 7.54 -8.61 4.75
N SER A 40 6.68 -7.64 4.43
CA SER A 40 5.57 -7.88 3.53
C SER A 40 5.65 -6.94 2.34
N THR A 41 5.35 -7.44 1.14
CA THR A 41 5.49 -6.69 -0.11
C THR A 41 4.41 -7.02 -1.13
N LEU A 42 4.03 -5.99 -1.88
CA LEU A 42 3.05 -6.05 -2.94
C LEU A 42 3.39 -5.06 -4.06
N GLU A 43 2.81 -5.28 -5.23
CA GLU A 43 2.79 -4.29 -6.31
C GLU A 43 1.40 -3.65 -6.36
N VAL A 44 1.33 -2.34 -6.49
CA VAL A 44 0.08 -1.59 -6.70
C VAL A 44 0.16 -0.90 -8.06
N THR A 45 -0.84 -1.12 -8.91
CA THR A 45 -0.98 -0.44 -10.20
C THR A 45 -2.22 0.43 -10.16
N MET A 46 -2.06 1.71 -10.49
CA MET A 46 -3.09 2.74 -10.47
C MET A 46 -3.23 3.36 -11.87
N ARG A 47 -4.47 3.47 -12.35
CA ARG A 47 -4.81 4.22 -13.56
C ARG A 47 -4.57 5.72 -13.35
N GLN A 48 -4.65 6.47 -14.45
CA GLN A 48 -4.43 7.90 -14.46
C GLN A 48 -5.23 8.61 -13.35
N GLY A 49 -4.53 9.32 -12.47
CA GLY A 49 -5.16 10.08 -11.38
C GLY A 49 -5.95 9.24 -10.36
N ALA A 50 -5.86 7.91 -10.40
CA ALA A 50 -6.58 7.06 -9.46
C ALA A 50 -6.04 7.22 -8.03
N ASP A 51 -6.92 7.20 -7.05
CA ASP A 51 -6.53 7.17 -5.63
C ASP A 51 -6.02 5.78 -5.27
N GLY A 52 -4.92 5.71 -4.51
CA GLY A 52 -4.40 4.48 -3.93
C GLY A 52 -4.92 4.32 -2.50
N ALA A 53 -4.04 4.40 -1.51
CA ALA A 53 -4.45 4.33 -0.11
C ALA A 53 -4.93 5.68 0.43
N SER A 54 -6.07 5.66 1.13
CA SER A 54 -6.53 6.77 1.98
C SER A 54 -5.51 7.09 3.08
N PRO A 55 -5.53 8.29 3.67
CA PRO A 55 -4.60 8.67 4.73
C PRO A 55 -4.62 7.72 5.92
N HIS A 56 -3.44 7.20 6.27
CA HIS A 56 -3.23 6.27 7.36
C HIS A 56 -1.80 6.36 7.91
N PHE A 57 -1.52 5.62 8.98
CA PHE A 57 -0.15 5.34 9.45
C PHE A 57 -0.02 3.90 9.92
N HIS A 58 1.23 3.45 10.01
CA HIS A 58 1.65 2.17 10.58
C HIS A 58 2.32 2.40 11.93
N THR A 59 2.13 1.53 12.91
CA THR A 59 2.81 1.60 14.22
C THR A 59 4.01 0.68 14.33
N THR A 60 4.07 -0.34 13.47
CA THR A 60 5.08 -1.39 13.51
C THR A 60 6.18 -1.14 12.49
N SER A 61 5.80 -0.74 11.27
CA SER A 61 6.67 -0.81 10.10
C SER A 61 6.96 0.55 9.47
N ASP A 62 8.19 0.69 8.98
CA ASP A 62 8.48 1.69 7.96
C ASP A 62 8.00 1.13 6.60
N GLU A 63 7.48 2.00 5.74
CA GLU A 63 6.95 1.63 4.43
C GLU A 63 7.80 2.22 3.30
N LEU A 64 8.43 1.35 2.52
CA LEU A 64 9.17 1.70 1.31
C LEU A 64 8.24 1.66 0.10
N PHE A 65 8.32 2.72 -0.71
CA PHE A 65 7.76 2.83 -2.04
C PHE A 65 8.88 2.86 -3.07
N TYR A 66 8.79 2.01 -4.09
CA TYR A 66 9.59 2.13 -5.31
C TYR A 66 8.67 2.33 -6.50
N VAL A 67 8.89 3.40 -7.27
CA VAL A 67 8.07 3.72 -8.45
C VAL A 67 8.65 2.99 -9.65
N ALA A 68 8.01 1.90 -10.06
CA ALA A 68 8.44 1.09 -11.19
C ALA A 68 8.05 1.69 -12.54
N ASP A 69 6.92 2.41 -12.59
CA ASP A 69 6.44 3.10 -13.79
C ASP A 69 5.51 4.26 -13.42
N GLY A 70 5.42 5.28 -14.28
CA GLY A 70 4.55 6.44 -14.09
C GLY A 70 4.98 7.40 -12.97
N GLU A 71 4.01 8.05 -12.31
CA GLU A 71 4.24 9.04 -11.25
C GLU A 71 3.34 8.83 -10.04
N LEU A 72 3.96 8.63 -8.88
CA LEU A 72 3.30 8.51 -7.58
C LEU A 72 3.15 9.89 -6.93
N GLN A 73 1.94 10.29 -6.58
CA GLN A 73 1.70 11.39 -5.65
C GLN A 73 1.52 10.81 -4.23
N LEU A 74 2.27 11.33 -3.27
CA LEU A 74 2.36 10.83 -1.90
C LEU A 74 2.18 11.98 -0.91
N LEU A 75 1.26 11.81 0.05
CA LEU A 75 1.28 12.55 1.30
C LEU A 75 2.36 11.93 2.20
N ALA A 76 3.32 12.74 2.66
CA ALA A 76 4.37 12.35 3.60
C ALA A 76 4.37 13.33 4.78
N GLY A 77 3.60 13.00 5.83
CA GLY A 77 3.33 13.89 6.95
C GLY A 77 2.47 15.07 6.52
N ASP A 78 3.07 16.27 6.45
CA ASP A 78 2.42 17.52 6.06
C ASP A 78 2.69 17.93 4.60
N LYS A 79 3.52 17.16 3.88
CA LYS A 79 3.93 17.48 2.51
C LYS A 79 3.26 16.56 1.51
N ILE A 80 2.93 17.10 0.35
CA ILE A 80 2.55 16.34 -0.82
C ILE A 80 3.70 16.40 -1.82
N VAL A 81 4.18 15.24 -2.24
CA VAL A 81 5.31 15.11 -3.18
C VAL A 81 4.91 14.21 -4.34
N THR A 82 5.51 14.46 -5.50
CA THR A 82 5.40 13.57 -6.67
C THR A 82 6.73 12.91 -6.95
N VAL A 83 6.72 11.60 -7.15
CA VAL A 83 7.91 10.78 -7.40
C VAL A 83 7.70 9.99 -8.69
N GLY A 84 8.56 10.21 -9.67
CA GLY A 84 8.52 9.52 -10.95
C GLY A 84 9.23 8.16 -10.94
N ALA A 85 9.07 7.42 -12.03
CA ALA A 85 9.70 6.11 -12.24
C ALA A 85 11.22 6.11 -11.93
N GLY A 86 11.67 5.05 -11.25
CA GLY A 86 13.04 4.90 -10.73
C GLY A 86 13.27 5.59 -9.38
N GLY A 87 12.33 6.41 -8.91
CA GLY A 87 12.38 7.03 -7.59
C GLY A 87 11.92 6.10 -6.47
N SER A 88 12.31 6.43 -5.23
CA SER A 88 11.92 5.69 -4.04
C SER A 88 11.68 6.62 -2.85
N VAL A 89 10.79 6.22 -1.94
CA VAL A 89 10.48 6.93 -0.70
C VAL A 89 10.38 5.93 0.44
N VAL A 90 10.90 6.26 1.62
CA VAL A 90 10.61 5.53 2.86
C VAL A 90 9.79 6.45 3.76
N VAL A 91 8.60 5.99 4.14
CA VAL A 91 7.76 6.63 5.14
C VAL A 91 8.01 5.94 6.48
N PRO A 92 8.50 6.66 7.50
CA PRO A 92 8.72 6.05 8.81
C PRO A 92 7.39 5.76 9.50
N LYS A 93 7.36 4.73 10.35
CA LYS A 93 6.21 4.46 11.22
C LYS A 93 5.76 5.69 12.01
N PHE A 94 4.48 5.72 12.34
CA PHE A 94 3.73 6.82 12.95
C PHE A 94 3.58 8.07 12.09
N MET A 95 4.21 8.17 10.92
CA MET A 95 3.98 9.27 9.99
C MET A 95 2.70 9.04 9.19
N PRO A 96 1.72 9.95 9.23
CA PRO A 96 0.58 9.92 8.33
C PRO A 96 1.04 10.00 6.87
N HIS A 97 0.49 9.12 6.05
CA HIS A 97 0.74 9.10 4.62
C HIS A 97 -0.48 8.57 3.86
N ALA A 98 -0.52 8.90 2.58
CA ALA A 98 -1.55 8.53 1.62
C ALA A 98 -0.92 8.54 0.25
N PHE A 99 -1.47 7.83 -0.72
CA PHE A 99 -0.92 7.88 -2.08
C PHE A 99 -1.97 7.70 -3.16
N GLY A 100 -1.61 8.12 -4.36
CA GLY A 100 -2.37 7.91 -5.58
C GLY A 100 -1.47 8.13 -6.80
N ALA A 101 -1.96 7.81 -7.99
CA ALA A 101 -1.29 8.23 -9.21
C ALA A 101 -1.41 9.76 -9.36
N ALA A 102 -0.37 10.41 -9.89
CA ALA A 102 -0.44 11.85 -10.18
C ALA A 102 -1.60 12.17 -11.15
N PRO A 103 -2.18 13.39 -11.12
CA PRO A 103 -3.42 13.69 -11.85
C PRO A 103 -3.41 13.35 -13.35
N ASP A 104 -2.26 13.56 -14.00
CA ASP A 104 -2.09 13.35 -15.44
C ASP A 104 -1.23 12.12 -15.79
N SER A 105 -1.02 11.21 -14.82
CA SER A 105 -0.21 10.00 -14.99
C SER A 105 -0.83 8.79 -14.29
N GLY A 106 -0.56 7.59 -14.79
CA GLY A 106 -0.74 6.35 -14.03
C GLY A 106 0.46 6.12 -13.09
N ALA A 107 0.41 5.06 -12.29
CA ALA A 107 1.55 4.66 -11.48
C ALA A 107 1.58 3.15 -11.25
N ARG A 108 2.78 2.56 -11.30
CA ARG A 108 3.02 1.20 -10.82
C ARG A 108 4.12 1.24 -9.78
N ILE A 109 3.80 0.83 -8.58
CA ILE A 109 4.68 0.92 -7.42
C ILE A 109 4.86 -0.44 -6.78
N MET A 110 6.04 -0.68 -6.21
CA MET A 110 6.26 -1.76 -5.25
C MET A 110 6.30 -1.15 -3.86
N ILE A 111 5.55 -1.78 -2.95
CA ILE A 111 5.49 -1.42 -1.54
C ILE A 111 6.18 -2.53 -0.74
N ALA A 112 6.94 -2.13 0.28
CA ALA A 112 7.55 -3.03 1.24
C ALA A 112 7.41 -2.47 2.67
N LEU A 113 6.77 -3.23 3.56
CA LEU A 113 6.70 -2.91 4.99
C LEU A 113 7.77 -3.71 5.74
N MET A 114 8.60 -3.00 6.51
CA MET A 114 9.72 -3.58 7.24
C MET A 114 9.75 -3.04 8.69
N PRO A 115 9.62 -3.92 9.72
CA PRO A 115 9.32 -5.35 9.65
C PRO A 115 7.98 -5.65 8.93
N GLY A 116 7.73 -6.89 8.54
CA GLY A 116 6.52 -7.26 7.82
C GLY A 116 5.28 -7.26 8.72
N VAL A 117 4.14 -6.81 8.17
CA VAL A 117 2.80 -6.97 8.77
C VAL A 117 1.92 -7.76 7.82
N GLN A 118 0.87 -8.41 8.32
CA GLN A 118 -0.03 -9.19 7.47
C GLN A 118 -0.78 -8.29 6.50
N ARG A 119 -0.65 -8.55 5.19
CA ARG A 119 -1.27 -7.73 4.14
C ARG A 119 -2.30 -8.48 3.31
N PHE A 120 -2.17 -9.80 3.14
CA PHE A 120 -3.00 -10.49 2.14
C PHE A 120 -4.47 -10.49 2.53
N GLU A 121 -4.79 -10.79 3.79
CA GLU A 121 -6.18 -10.74 4.28
C GLU A 121 -6.72 -9.30 4.33
N TYR A 122 -5.87 -8.31 4.64
CA TYR A 122 -6.25 -6.89 4.55
C TYR A 122 -6.73 -6.53 3.14
N PHE A 123 -5.95 -6.86 2.11
CA PHE A 123 -6.32 -6.55 0.73
C PHE A 123 -7.49 -7.39 0.22
N ARG A 124 -7.66 -8.63 0.71
CA ARG A 124 -8.86 -9.44 0.43
C ARG A 124 -10.10 -8.84 1.06
N LEU A 125 -10.00 -8.29 2.28
CA LEU A 125 -11.10 -7.56 2.91
C LEU A 125 -11.46 -6.30 2.12
N LEU A 126 -10.49 -5.51 1.69
CA LEU A 126 -10.74 -4.34 0.83
C LEU A 126 -11.43 -4.73 -0.49
N ASP A 127 -11.02 -5.84 -1.11
CA ASP A 127 -11.63 -6.35 -2.33
C ASP A 127 -13.09 -6.78 -2.13
N ARG A 128 -13.41 -7.45 -1.02
CA ARG A 128 -14.79 -7.79 -0.64
C ARG A 128 -15.63 -6.53 -0.38
N ILE A 129 -15.08 -5.54 0.33
CA ILE A 129 -15.76 -4.26 0.56
C ILE A 129 -16.07 -3.56 -0.78
N ALA A 130 -15.10 -3.52 -1.70
CA ALA A 130 -15.29 -2.91 -3.02
C ALA A 130 -16.39 -3.62 -3.86
N LYS A 131 -16.64 -4.91 -3.60
CA LYS A 131 -17.70 -5.71 -4.23
C LYS A 131 -19.04 -5.66 -3.49
N GLY A 132 -19.10 -5.00 -2.33
CA GLY A 132 -20.29 -4.99 -1.47
C GLY A 132 -20.53 -6.30 -0.73
N GLU A 133 -19.50 -7.12 -0.55
CA GLU A 133 -19.55 -8.42 0.15
C GLU A 133 -19.14 -8.32 1.63
N SER A 134 -18.59 -7.17 2.05
CA SER A 134 -18.19 -6.88 3.44
C SER A 134 -18.41 -5.39 3.74
N GLU A 135 -18.49 -5.03 5.02
CA GLU A 135 -18.76 -3.67 5.47
C GLU A 135 -17.49 -2.88 5.81
N LEU A 136 -17.52 -1.55 5.64
CA LEU A 136 -16.41 -0.67 6.03
C LEU A 136 -16.08 -0.72 7.53
N SER A 137 -17.06 -1.07 8.37
CA SER A 137 -16.87 -1.23 9.81
C SER A 137 -15.93 -2.40 10.15
N GLU A 138 -15.87 -3.44 9.32
CA GLU A 138 -14.95 -4.56 9.50
C GLU A 138 -13.50 -4.12 9.30
N LEU A 139 -13.26 -3.21 8.34
CA LEU A 139 -11.94 -2.63 8.12
C LEU A 139 -11.48 -1.79 9.31
N ALA A 140 -12.38 -1.03 9.92
CA ALA A 140 -12.09 -0.24 11.11
C ALA A 140 -11.78 -1.11 12.34
N ALA A 141 -12.43 -2.28 12.46
CA ALA A 141 -12.17 -3.24 13.51
C ALA A 141 -10.82 -3.97 13.35
N ALA A 142 -10.32 -4.08 12.12
CA ALA A 142 -9.10 -4.79 11.79
C ALA A 142 -7.83 -3.90 11.72
N GLN A 143 -7.92 -2.63 12.12
CA GLN A 143 -6.79 -1.68 12.03
C GLN A 143 -5.58 -2.14 12.85
N GLU A 144 -5.80 -2.65 14.07
CA GLU A 144 -4.73 -3.19 14.92
C GLU A 144 -4.12 -4.47 14.35
N GLU A 145 -4.95 -5.35 13.77
CA GLU A 145 -4.48 -6.63 13.20
C GLU A 145 -3.59 -6.43 11.97
N PHE A 146 -3.95 -5.46 11.12
CA PHE A 146 -3.24 -5.16 9.87
C PHE A 146 -2.31 -3.96 9.94
N ASP A 147 -2.10 -3.42 11.16
CA ASP A 147 -1.29 -2.25 11.47
C ASP A 147 -1.60 -1.04 10.57
N ASN A 148 -2.87 -0.78 10.27
CA ASN A 148 -3.28 0.23 9.29
C ASN A 148 -4.30 1.19 9.90
N HIS A 149 -3.82 2.29 10.48
CA HIS A 149 -4.65 3.21 11.26
C HIS A 149 -5.06 4.43 10.43
N PHE A 150 -6.34 4.56 10.11
CA PHE A 150 -6.83 5.66 9.28
C PHE A 150 -6.83 6.98 10.03
N VAL A 151 -6.53 8.06 9.32
CA VAL A 151 -6.58 9.43 9.82
C VAL A 151 -7.29 10.34 8.83
N ASP A 152 -7.77 11.48 9.31
CA ASP A 152 -8.21 12.54 8.41
C ASP A 152 -7.00 13.35 7.92
N ALA A 153 -7.01 13.71 6.64
CA ALA A 153 -6.02 14.61 6.04
C ALA A 153 -6.70 15.52 5.03
N PRO A 154 -7.36 16.60 5.49
CA PRO A 154 -8.14 17.49 4.61
C PRO A 154 -7.31 18.09 3.48
N ASN A 155 -6.03 18.40 3.74
CA ASN A 155 -5.13 18.96 2.72
C ASN A 155 -4.85 17.97 1.58
N TRP A 156 -4.72 16.68 1.89
CA TRP A 156 -4.59 15.64 0.87
C TRP A 156 -5.83 15.58 0.00
N TRP A 157 -7.01 15.52 0.61
CA TRP A 157 -8.25 15.44 -0.16
C TRP A 157 -8.56 16.73 -0.94
N ALA A 158 -8.20 17.90 -0.41
CA ALA A 158 -8.30 19.16 -1.14
C ALA A 158 -7.43 19.14 -2.41
N GLU A 159 -6.17 18.73 -2.29
CA GLU A 159 -5.25 18.58 -3.42
C GLU A 159 -5.79 17.58 -4.45
N ARG A 160 -6.17 16.38 -4.01
CA ARG A 160 -6.68 15.33 -4.90
C ARG A 160 -7.93 15.79 -5.64
N ASN A 161 -8.88 16.39 -4.94
CA ASN A 161 -10.15 16.84 -5.52
C ASN A 161 -9.99 18.05 -6.46
N ALA A 162 -9.04 18.95 -6.19
CA ALA A 162 -8.75 20.08 -7.08
C ALA A 162 -8.25 19.65 -8.46
N HIS A 163 -7.70 18.43 -8.56
CA HIS A 163 -7.11 17.88 -9.78
C HIS A 163 -7.86 16.66 -10.35
N ARG A 164 -9.03 16.30 -9.79
CA ARG A 164 -9.93 15.31 -10.42
C ARG A 164 -10.49 15.88 -11.72
N ARG A 165 -10.32 15.15 -12.82
CA ARG A 165 -10.94 15.44 -14.12
C ARG A 165 -12.14 14.52 -14.34
#